data_AF-A0A950WEQ0-F1
#
_entry.id   AF-A0A950WEQ0-F1
#
_cell.length_a   1.000
_cell.length_b   1.000
_cell.length_c   1.000
_cell.angle_alpha   90.00
_cell.angle_beta   90.00
_cell.angle_gamma   90.00
#
_symmetry.space_group_name_H-M   'P 1'
#
loop_
_entity.id
_entity.type
_entity.pdbx_description
1 polymer ?
#
loop_
_entity_poly.entity_id
_entity_poly.type
_entity_poly.pdbx_seq_one_letter_code
_entity_poly.pdbx_strand_id
1 'polypeptide(L)'
;MTVAARGHETLFKVDLTKPWSQQQVLGHNRWHPDIPPVSTVKPGATFRMECKDWTDGQIKNNDSANDVRDVDLTIPHVLSGPVAVEGAEPGDV
;
A
#
# COMPACT_ATOMS: atom_id res chain seq x y z
N MET A 1 -16.09 6.06 -32.12
CA MET A 1 -16.02 4.90 -31.20
C MET A 1 -14.87 5.16 -30.25
N THR A 2 -15.14 5.72 -29.07
CA THR A 2 -14.09 6.15 -28.13
C THR A 2 -13.56 4.92 -27.41
N VAL A 3 -12.28 4.61 -27.57
CA VAL A 3 -11.62 3.56 -26.79
C VAL A 3 -11.55 4.08 -25.35
N ALA A 4 -12.41 3.56 -24.47
CA ALA A 4 -12.23 3.76 -23.04
C ALA A 4 -10.86 3.19 -22.67
N ALA A 5 -9.97 4.01 -22.11
CA ALA A 5 -8.72 3.53 -21.54
C ALA A 5 -9.07 2.49 -20.46
N ARG A 6 -8.79 1.21 -20.71
CA ARG A 6 -9.12 0.12 -19.77
C ARG A 6 -8.10 0.15 -18.64
N GLY A 7 -8.34 0.94 -17.61
CA GLY A 7 -7.61 0.83 -16.35
C GLY A 7 -8.01 -0.45 -15.62
N HIS A 8 -7.06 -1.14 -15.01
CA HIS A 8 -7.36 -2.23 -14.07
C HIS A 8 -8.05 -1.69 -12.81
N GLU A 9 -8.85 -2.54 -12.16
CA GLU A 9 -9.46 -2.21 -10.87
C GLU A 9 -8.38 -1.86 -9.83
N THR A 10 -8.62 -0.82 -9.02
CA THR A 10 -7.73 -0.43 -7.93
C THR A 10 -8.26 -1.01 -6.62
N LEU A 11 -7.57 -2.03 -6.09
CA LEU A 11 -7.99 -2.74 -4.86
C LEU A 11 -7.61 -2.00 -3.59
N PHE A 12 -6.55 -1.20 -3.63
CA PHE A 12 -6.08 -0.41 -2.51
C PHE A 12 -5.81 1.01 -2.99
N LYS A 13 -6.60 1.95 -2.49
CA LYS A 13 -6.44 3.39 -2.76
C LYS A 13 -5.73 4.06 -1.60
N VAL A 14 -4.87 5.03 -1.92
CA VAL A 14 -4.11 5.81 -0.95
C VAL A 14 -4.53 7.28 -1.04
N ASP A 15 -4.90 7.85 0.10
CA ASP A 15 -5.06 9.29 0.28
C ASP A 15 -3.73 9.87 0.78
N LEU A 16 -2.97 10.50 -0.13
CA LEU A 16 -1.66 11.10 0.19
C LEU A 16 -1.77 12.28 1.17
N THR A 17 -2.97 12.82 1.40
CA THR A 17 -3.18 13.91 2.36
C THR A 17 -3.35 13.43 3.80
N LYS A 18 -3.51 12.11 4.01
CA LYS A 18 -3.70 11.50 5.32
C LYS A 18 -2.46 10.72 5.77
N PRO A 19 -2.18 10.66 7.09
CA PRO A 19 -1.21 9.71 7.61
C PRO A 19 -1.70 8.27 7.39
N TRP A 20 -0.78 7.32 7.42
CA TRP A 20 -1.05 5.92 7.13
C TRP A 20 -2.10 5.32 8.06
N SER A 21 -2.06 5.70 9.34
CA SER A 21 -3.02 5.26 10.36
C SER A 21 -4.45 5.77 10.14
N GLN A 22 -4.68 6.67 9.18
CA GLN A 22 -5.98 7.28 8.89
C GLN A 22 -6.46 7.01 7.45
N GLN A 23 -5.84 6.07 6.75
CA GLN A 23 -6.33 5.62 5.45
C GLN A 23 -7.72 4.97 5.60
N GLN A 24 -8.54 5.06 4.56
CA GLN A 24 -9.88 4.44 4.56
C GLN A 24 -9.80 2.91 4.67
N VAL A 25 -8.83 2.33 3.96
CA VAL A 25 -8.41 0.93 4.10
C VAL A 25 -7.00 0.96 4.67
N LEU A 26 -6.83 0.32 5.82
CA LEU A 26 -5.54 0.31 6.49
C LEU A 26 -4.70 -0.86 5.97
N GLY A 27 -3.51 -0.56 5.46
CA GLY A 27 -2.52 -1.61 5.20
C GLY A 27 -1.71 -1.92 6.46
N HIS A 28 -0.40 -2.16 6.33
CA HIS A 28 0.42 -2.53 7.48
C HIS A 28 1.82 -1.92 7.41
N ASN A 29 2.52 -1.88 8.54
CA ASN A 29 3.94 -1.52 8.61
C ASN A 29 4.78 -2.53 9.40
N ARG A 30 4.19 -3.67 9.74
CA ARG A 30 4.83 -4.81 10.38
C ARG A 30 4.37 -6.08 9.67
N TRP A 31 5.17 -7.13 9.78
CA TRP A 31 4.82 -8.44 9.28
C TRP A 31 4.31 -9.29 10.43
N HIS A 32 3.07 -9.75 10.31
CA HIS A 32 2.46 -10.67 11.26
C HIS A 32 1.39 -11.50 10.53
N PRO A 33 1.32 -12.83 10.74
CA PRO A 33 0.38 -13.70 10.02
C PRO A 33 -1.10 -13.35 10.29
N ASP A 34 -1.39 -12.77 11.45
CA ASP A 34 -2.77 -12.42 11.84
C ASP A 34 -3.27 -11.09 11.24
N ILE A 35 -2.47 -10.41 10.42
CA ILE A 35 -2.94 -9.21 9.71
C ILE A 35 -3.96 -9.64 8.66
N PRO A 36 -5.22 -9.16 8.73
CA PRO A 36 -6.24 -9.58 7.79
C PRO A 36 -5.93 -9.04 6.38
N PRO A 37 -6.27 -9.79 5.32
CA PRO A 37 -6.12 -9.30 3.96
C PRO A 37 -7.05 -8.10 3.71
N VAL A 38 -6.55 -7.11 2.97
CA VAL A 38 -7.35 -5.94 2.54
C VAL A 38 -8.19 -6.25 1.31
N SER A 39 -7.83 -7.32 0.59
CA SER A 39 -8.56 -7.84 -0.57
C SER A 39 -8.18 -9.30 -0.83
N THR A 40 -9.07 -10.03 -1.50
CA THR A 40 -8.85 -11.41 -1.96
C THR A 40 -9.02 -11.46 -3.47
N VAL A 41 -8.10 -12.12 -4.18
CA VAL A 41 -8.09 -12.22 -5.64
C VAL A 41 -7.97 -13.67 -6.10
N LYS A 42 -8.42 -13.94 -7.32
CA LYS A 42 -8.22 -15.23 -7.99
C LYS A 42 -6.86 -15.30 -8.68
N PRO A 43 -6.26 -16.50 -8.82
CA PRO A 43 -5.11 -16.69 -9.69
C PRO A 43 -5.35 -16.12 -11.10
N GLY A 44 -4.35 -15.40 -11.63
CA GLY A 44 -4.44 -14.73 -12.93
C GLY A 44 -5.12 -13.35 -12.92
N ALA A 45 -5.57 -12.84 -11.77
CA ALA A 45 -6.11 -11.48 -11.67
C ALA A 45 -5.04 -10.41 -12.01
N THR A 46 -5.47 -9.33 -12.66
CA THR A 46 -4.63 -8.14 -12.89
C THR A 46 -5.33 -6.92 -12.32
N PHE A 47 -4.65 -6.25 -11.37
CA PHE A 47 -5.19 -5.15 -10.59
C PHE A 47 -4.12 -4.09 -10.31
N ARG A 48 -4.56 -2.95 -9.78
CA ARG A 48 -3.71 -1.86 -9.31
C ARG A 48 -3.72 -1.78 -7.78
N MET A 49 -2.55 -1.58 -7.21
CA MET A 49 -2.34 -1.19 -5.82
C MET A 49 -1.70 0.18 -5.82
N GLU A 50 -2.29 1.15 -5.14
CA GLU A 50 -1.61 2.41 -4.86
C GLU A 50 -0.71 2.24 -3.65
N CYS A 51 0.45 2.88 -3.67
CA CYS A 51 1.41 2.86 -2.59
C CYS A 51 1.68 4.30 -2.15
N LYS A 52 1.89 4.48 -0.85
CA LYS A 52 2.49 5.71 -0.32
C LYS A 52 4.01 5.60 -0.36
N ASP A 53 4.71 6.72 -0.30
CA ASP A 53 6.14 6.67 0.00
C ASP A 53 6.37 5.99 1.35
N TRP A 54 7.48 5.28 1.48
CA TRP A 54 7.80 4.46 2.65
C TRP A 54 7.81 5.22 3.99
N THR A 55 8.02 6.53 3.96
CA THR A 55 8.09 7.37 5.17
C THR A 55 6.74 7.87 5.65
N ASP A 56 5.64 7.49 5.01
CA ASP A 56 4.32 8.06 5.27
C ASP A 56 4.24 9.58 4.95
N GLY A 57 5.07 10.04 4.01
CA GLY A 57 5.11 11.43 3.56
C GLY A 57 5.82 12.36 4.52
N GLN A 58 6.69 11.85 5.40
CA GLN A 58 7.48 12.70 6.31
C GLN A 58 8.45 13.60 5.54
N ILE A 59 9.04 13.10 4.46
CA ILE A 59 9.96 13.85 3.60
C ILE A 59 9.20 14.77 2.66
N LYS A 60 9.60 16.04 2.59
CA LYS A 60 8.92 17.09 1.83
C LYS A 60 9.78 17.55 0.67
N ASN A 61 9.12 17.99 -0.39
CA ASN A 61 9.78 18.68 -1.48
C ASN A 61 10.04 20.15 -1.07
N ASN A 62 11.17 20.37 -0.39
CA ASN A 62 11.66 21.68 0.02
C ASN A 62 13.20 21.70 0.00
N ASP A 63 13.80 22.87 0.24
CA ASP A 63 15.26 23.06 0.19
C ASP A 63 15.94 22.83 1.56
N SER A 64 15.37 21.96 2.40
CA SER A 64 15.88 21.66 3.75
C SER A 64 16.04 20.16 3.96
N ALA A 65 17.15 19.75 4.56
CA ALA A 65 17.39 18.35 4.92
C ALA A 65 16.91 18.00 6.34
N ASN A 66 16.22 18.91 7.03
CA ASN A 66 15.81 18.71 8.41
C ASN A 66 14.80 17.56 8.56
N ASP A 67 13.90 17.38 7.61
CA ASP A 67 12.93 16.28 7.62
C ASP A 67 13.60 14.90 7.46
N VAL A 68 14.70 14.82 6.71
CA VAL A 68 15.55 13.61 6.65
C VAL A 68 16.25 13.36 7.98
N ARG A 69 16.76 14.41 8.65
CA ARG A 69 17.40 14.28 9.98
C ARG A 69 16.40 13.80 11.04
N ASP A 70 15.18 14.32 11.00
CA ASP A 70 14.17 14.17 12.06
C ASP A 70 13.10 13.10 11.76
N VAL A 71 13.26 12.34 10.66
CA VAL A 71 12.31 11.29 10.27
C VAL A 71 12.12 10.27 11.40
N ASP A 72 10.87 9.96 11.72
CA ASP A 72 10.53 8.88 12.64
C ASP A 72 10.63 7.53 11.90
N LEU A 73 11.76 6.86 12.13
CA LEU A 73 12.07 5.55 11.54
C LEU A 73 11.32 4.39 12.21
N THR A 74 10.49 4.63 13.22
CA THR A 74 9.62 3.57 13.77
C THR A 74 8.39 3.32 12.88
N ILE A 75 8.02 4.28 12.02
CA ILE A 75 6.85 4.20 11.14
C ILE A 75 7.09 3.33 9.91
N PRO A 76 8.19 3.49 9.13
CA PRO A 76 8.40 2.77 7.88
C PRO A 76 8.42 1.25 8.04
N HIS A 77 8.14 0.48 6.99
CA HIS A 77 7.60 0.92 5.70
C HIS A 77 6.07 0.83 5.74
N VAL A 78 5.36 1.76 5.11
CA VAL A 78 3.91 1.67 4.97
C VAL A 78 3.54 0.88 3.71
N LEU A 79 2.92 -0.29 3.91
CA LEU A 79 2.74 -1.34 2.90
C LEU A 79 1.27 -1.58 2.58
N SER A 80 0.90 -1.42 1.31
CA SER A 80 -0.43 -1.69 0.79
C SER A 80 -0.67 -3.21 0.66
N GLY A 81 -1.56 -3.75 1.48
CA GLY A 81 -1.80 -5.18 1.59
C GLY A 81 -2.20 -5.57 3.01
N PRO A 82 -2.21 -6.88 3.34
CA PRO A 82 -1.91 -8.01 2.46
C PRO A 82 -3.01 -8.29 1.42
N VAL A 83 -2.65 -8.87 0.28
CA VAL A 83 -3.62 -9.40 -0.70
C VAL A 83 -3.64 -10.91 -0.58
N ALA A 84 -4.80 -11.49 -0.29
CA ALA A 84 -4.97 -12.95 -0.29
C ALA A 84 -5.18 -13.46 -1.72
N VAL A 85 -4.55 -14.58 -2.07
CA VAL A 85 -4.78 -15.28 -3.33
C VAL A 85 -5.60 -16.54 -3.04
N GLU A 86 -6.74 -16.69 -3.70
CA GLU A 86 -7.62 -17.85 -3.52
C GLU A 86 -6.86 -19.15 -3.84
N GLY A 87 -6.85 -20.07 -2.88
CA GLY A 87 -6.24 -21.39 -3.02
C GLY A 87 -4.72 -21.45 -2.80
N ALA A 88 -4.04 -20.34 -2.48
CA ALA A 88 -2.63 -20.36 -2.14
C ALA A 88 -2.40 -21.01 -0.76
N GLU A 89 -1.46 -21.97 -0.69
CA GLU A 89 -1.12 -22.72 0.52
C GLU A 89 0.40 -22.63 0.83
N PRO A 90 0.84 -22.97 2.07
CA PRO A 90 2.26 -22.99 2.41
C PRO A 90 3.06 -23.93 1.49
N GLY A 91 3.99 -23.36 0.72
CA GLY A 91 4.85 -24.10 -0.23
C GLY A 91 4.63 -23.73 -1.70
N ASP A 92 3.53 -23.03 -2.02
CA ASP A 92 3.23 -22.53 -3.37
C ASP A 92 4.10 -21.31 -3.75
N VAL A 93 4.13 -21.00 -5.07
CA VAL A 93 4.77 -19.81 -5.67
C VAL A 93 3.82 -19.11 -6.64
#